data_AF-A0A7K1ZKK4-F1
#
_entry.id   AF-A0A7K1ZKK4-F1
#
_cell.length_a   1.000
_cell.length_b   1.000
_cell.length_c   1.000
_cell.angle_alpha   90.00
_cell.angle_beta   90.00
_cell.angle_gamma   90.00
#
_symmetry.space_group_name_H-M   'P 1'
#
loop_
_entity.id
_entity.type
_entity.pdbx_description
1 polymer ?
#
loop_
_entity_poly.entity_id
_entity_poly.type
_entity_poly.pdbx_seq_one_letter_code
_entity_poly.pdbx_strand_id
1 'polypeptide(L)'
;MCAVVARLAVVDAADADPDYLLSVEDLTAWETEHGQIADGAALLVRTGWSSRWNDRTAYLGTDLTGPEAVPELHFPGIGPEAAQWLVDNRNVAAVGIDTPSIDYGQSSDYRAHVILYSANIVGFENLTNLDRLPATG
;
A
#
# COMPACT_ATOMS: atom_id res chain seq x y z
N MET A 1 17.87 -10.65 14.77
CA MET A 1 17.15 -9.48 14.22
C MET A 1 17.38 -9.53 12.71
N CYS A 2 16.41 -10.01 11.93
CA CYS A 2 16.55 -10.05 10.47
C CYS A 2 16.37 -8.63 9.94
N ALA A 3 17.40 -8.08 9.30
CA ALA A 3 17.21 -6.93 8.45
C ALA A 3 16.43 -7.41 7.20
N VAL A 4 15.34 -6.74 6.86
CA VAL A 4 14.68 -6.96 5.57
C VAL A 4 15.49 -6.20 4.53
N VAL A 5 16.41 -6.90 3.87
CA VAL A 5 17.03 -6.45 2.63
C VAL A 5 16.38 -7.25 1.52
N ALA A 6 15.63 -6.57 0.66
CA ALA A 6 14.79 -7.19 -0.35
C ALA A 6 14.99 -6.49 -1.70
N ARG A 7 14.68 -7.22 -2.78
CA ARG A 7 14.40 -6.59 -4.07
C ARG A 7 13.14 -5.76 -3.97
N LEU A 8 13.02 -4.79 -4.85
CA LEU A 8 11.93 -3.84 -4.90
C LEU A 8 11.04 -4.11 -6.12
N ALA A 9 9.72 -4.01 -5.92
CA ALA A 9 8.74 -3.79 -6.97
C ALA A 9 7.89 -2.56 -6.60
N VAL A 10 7.82 -1.54 -7.46
CA VAL A 10 6.99 -0.33 -7.24
C VAL A 10 5.82 -0.34 -8.20
N VAL A 11 4.62 -0.50 -7.67
CA VAL A 11 3.37 -0.33 -8.42
C VAL A 11 2.93 1.13 -8.30
N ASP A 12 2.80 1.78 -9.46
CA ASP A 12 2.45 3.18 -9.54
C ASP A 12 0.95 3.38 -9.73
N ALA A 13 0.32 3.97 -8.73
CA ALA A 13 -1.07 4.37 -8.69
C ALA A 13 -1.20 5.87 -8.36
N ALA A 14 -0.23 6.68 -8.80
CA ALA A 14 -0.29 8.13 -8.63
C ALA A 14 -1.52 8.75 -9.30
N ASP A 15 -1.96 9.88 -8.74
CA ASP A 15 -3.14 10.64 -9.19
C ASP A 15 -4.47 9.89 -9.08
N ALA A 16 -4.49 8.76 -8.38
CA ALA A 16 -5.70 8.02 -8.09
C ALA A 16 -6.62 8.78 -7.11
N ASP A 17 -7.90 8.44 -7.18
CA ASP A 17 -8.95 8.96 -6.30
C ASP A 17 -8.60 8.72 -4.81
N PRO A 18 -8.99 9.61 -3.87
CA PRO A 18 -8.76 9.41 -2.44
C PRO A 18 -9.23 8.06 -1.89
N ASP A 19 -10.23 7.42 -2.49
CA ASP A 19 -10.77 6.14 -2.06
C ASP A 19 -10.29 4.98 -2.96
N TYR A 20 -9.20 5.19 -3.72
CA TYR A 20 -8.60 4.18 -4.58
C TYR A 20 -8.11 2.96 -3.79
N LEU A 21 -8.36 1.79 -4.36
CA LEU A 21 -7.87 0.51 -3.87
C LEU A 21 -7.00 -0.13 -4.93
N LEU A 22 -5.76 -0.48 -4.56
CA LEU A 22 -4.93 -1.33 -5.39
C LEU A 22 -5.67 -2.64 -5.67
N SER A 23 -5.84 -2.96 -6.94
CA SER A 23 -6.57 -4.14 -7.40
C SER A 23 -5.65 -5.28 -7.84
N VAL A 24 -6.23 -6.45 -8.06
CA VAL A 24 -5.51 -7.59 -8.66
C VAL A 24 -5.11 -7.28 -10.11
N GLU A 25 -5.97 -6.55 -10.80
CA GLU A 25 -5.74 -6.07 -12.16
C GLU A 25 -4.50 -5.18 -12.23
N ASP A 26 -4.31 -4.27 -11.27
CA ASP A 26 -3.11 -3.41 -11.21
C ASP A 26 -1.84 -4.24 -11.02
N LEU A 27 -1.87 -5.23 -10.11
CA LEU A 27 -0.74 -6.12 -9.86
C LEU A 27 -0.37 -6.94 -11.10
N THR A 28 -1.37 -7.54 -11.75
CA THR A 28 -1.15 -8.39 -12.92
C THR A 28 -0.77 -7.58 -14.16
N ALA A 29 -1.29 -6.36 -14.31
CA ALA A 29 -0.87 -5.43 -15.36
C ALA A 29 0.59 -5.01 -15.16
N TRP A 30 0.97 -4.67 -13.93
CA TRP A 30 2.36 -4.34 -13.59
C TRP A 30 3.31 -5.50 -13.91
N GLU A 31 2.96 -6.73 -13.56
CA GLU A 31 3.79 -7.89 -13.87
C GLU A 31 3.88 -8.22 -15.36
N THR A 32 2.84 -7.88 -16.12
CA THR A 32 2.87 -8.02 -17.58
C THR A 32 3.94 -7.11 -18.20
N GLU A 33 4.15 -5.93 -17.63
CA GLU A 33 5.13 -4.96 -18.12
C GLU A 33 6.55 -5.20 -17.56
N HIS A 34 6.66 -5.53 -16.28
CA HIS A 34 7.94 -5.54 -15.56
C HIS A 34 8.44 -6.95 -15.21
N GLY A 35 7.65 -7.98 -15.51
CA GLY A 35 7.89 -9.36 -15.10
C GLY A 35 7.31 -9.65 -13.71
N GLN A 36 7.29 -10.94 -13.37
CA GLN A 36 6.74 -11.39 -12.09
C GLN A 36 7.47 -10.73 -10.90
N ILE A 37 6.70 -10.33 -9.88
CA ILE A 37 7.24 -9.86 -8.60
C ILE A 37 8.15 -10.95 -8.03
N ALA A 38 9.40 -10.58 -7.76
CA ALA A 38 10.40 -11.54 -7.31
C ALA A 38 10.08 -12.09 -5.90
N ASP A 39 10.40 -13.36 -5.67
CA ASP A 39 10.31 -13.95 -4.33
C ASP A 39 11.18 -13.17 -3.32
N GLY A 40 10.62 -12.94 -2.15
CA GLY A 40 11.23 -12.15 -1.08
C GLY A 40 11.29 -10.65 -1.36
N ALA A 41 10.64 -10.14 -2.42
CA ALA A 41 10.62 -8.71 -2.71
C ALA A 41 9.76 -7.93 -1.70
N ALA A 42 10.06 -6.63 -1.59
CA ALA A 42 9.18 -5.63 -1.04
C ALA A 42 8.36 -5.00 -2.17
N LEU A 43 7.03 -5.14 -2.09
CA LEU A 43 6.10 -4.49 -2.99
C LEU A 43 5.72 -3.12 -2.43
N LEU A 44 6.09 -2.05 -3.11
CA LEU A 44 5.75 -0.69 -2.72
C LEU A 44 4.63 -0.16 -3.62
N VAL A 45 3.63 0.46 -3.02
CA VAL A 45 2.51 1.11 -3.70
C VAL A 45 2.73 2.61 -3.64
N ARG A 46 2.99 3.22 -4.80
CA ARG A 46 3.15 4.67 -4.94
C ARG A 46 1.81 5.29 -5.29
N THR A 47 1.25 6.08 -4.39
CA THR A 47 -0.01 6.82 -4.64
C THR A 47 0.22 8.33 -4.78
N GLY A 48 1.42 8.80 -4.41
CA GLY A 48 1.75 10.23 -4.35
C GLY A 48 1.23 10.92 -3.08
N TRP A 49 0.63 10.16 -2.15
CA TRP A 49 -0.04 10.70 -0.97
C TRP A 49 0.89 11.41 0.01
N SER A 50 2.17 11.02 0.04
CA SER A 50 3.18 11.67 0.88
C SER A 50 3.36 13.16 0.61
N SER A 51 2.96 13.66 -0.56
CA SER A 51 2.94 15.10 -0.86
C SER A 51 2.02 15.91 0.06
N ARG A 52 1.00 15.26 0.65
CA ARG A 52 0.00 15.88 1.53
C ARG A 52 0.42 15.89 3.01
N TRP A 53 1.56 15.30 3.37
CA TRP A 53 2.00 15.08 4.76
C TRP A 53 1.89 16.30 5.70
N ASN A 54 2.18 17.50 5.19
CA ASN A 54 2.18 18.73 6.00
C ASN A 54 0.79 19.36 6.20
N ASP A 55 -0.25 18.81 5.57
CA ASP A 55 -1.64 19.24 5.71
C ASP A 55 -2.47 18.06 6.20
N ARG A 56 -2.87 18.10 7.48
CA ARG A 56 -3.63 17.02 8.12
C ARG A 56 -4.92 16.71 7.38
N THR A 57 -5.68 17.72 7.00
CA THR A 57 -6.99 17.54 6.37
C THR A 57 -6.81 16.98 4.97
N ALA A 58 -5.80 17.44 4.22
CA ALA A 58 -5.47 16.84 2.92
C ALA A 58 -4.96 15.40 3.07
N TYR A 59 -4.16 15.10 4.09
CA TYR A 59 -3.54 13.79 4.30
C TYR A 59 -4.52 12.73 4.82
N LEU A 60 -5.48 13.12 5.66
CA LEU A 60 -6.42 12.20 6.29
C LEU A 60 -7.83 12.29 5.71
N GLY A 61 -8.15 13.30 4.91
CA GLY A 61 -9.52 13.57 4.45
C GLY A 61 -10.39 14.37 5.44
N THR A 62 -9.96 14.48 6.70
CA THR A 62 -10.70 15.15 7.77
C THR A 62 -9.77 15.76 8.82
N ASP A 63 -10.22 16.82 9.48
CA ASP A 63 -9.56 17.36 10.68
C ASP A 63 -10.08 16.72 11.98
N LEU A 64 -11.17 15.93 11.90
CA LEU A 64 -11.72 15.21 13.02
C LEU A 64 -10.69 14.28 13.67
N THR A 65 -10.91 14.01 14.96
CA THR A 65 -10.03 13.17 15.78
C THR A 65 -10.87 12.23 16.63
N GLY A 66 -10.28 11.10 17.01
CA GLY A 66 -10.95 10.09 17.83
C GLY A 66 -11.69 9.05 16.97
N PRO A 67 -12.38 8.10 17.62
CA PRO A 67 -13.04 7.00 16.92
C PRO A 67 -14.09 7.46 15.91
N GLU A 68 -14.75 8.59 16.15
CA GLU A 68 -15.75 9.15 15.23
C GLU A 68 -15.14 9.65 13.91
N ALA A 69 -13.82 9.86 13.85
CA ALA A 69 -13.15 10.30 12.64
C ALA A 69 -12.89 9.15 11.65
N VAL A 70 -12.90 7.89 12.10
CA VAL A 70 -12.56 6.73 11.25
C VAL A 70 -13.42 6.64 9.98
N PRO A 71 -14.75 6.80 10.02
CA PRO A 71 -15.57 6.79 8.81
C PRO A 71 -15.31 7.97 7.85
N GLU A 72 -14.66 9.03 8.35
CA GLU A 72 -14.39 10.28 7.64
C GLU A 72 -12.95 10.34 7.11
N LEU A 73 -12.17 9.28 7.30
CA LEU A 73 -10.83 9.18 6.74
C LEU A 73 -10.91 8.86 5.24
N HIS A 74 -10.22 9.64 4.40
CA HIS A 74 -10.13 9.40 2.96
C HIS A 74 -8.66 9.40 2.54
N PHE A 75 -8.17 8.22 2.20
CA PHE A 75 -6.87 8.00 1.58
C PHE A 75 -6.81 6.60 0.95
N PRO A 76 -6.00 6.42 -0.11
CA PRO A 76 -5.91 5.15 -0.82
C PRO A 76 -5.36 4.02 0.05
N GLY A 77 -5.63 2.78 -0.37
CA GLY A 77 -5.11 1.59 0.30
C GLY A 77 -4.93 0.40 -0.63
N ILE A 78 -4.49 -0.71 -0.05
CA ILE A 78 -4.45 -2.01 -0.71
C ILE A 78 -5.83 -2.66 -0.57
N GLY A 79 -6.44 -3.03 -1.70
CA GLY A 79 -7.71 -3.76 -1.69
C GLY A 79 -7.57 -5.13 -1.01
N PRO A 80 -8.56 -5.59 -0.23
CA PRO A 80 -8.53 -6.92 0.39
C PRO A 80 -8.27 -8.05 -0.59
N GLU A 81 -8.83 -7.96 -1.80
CA GLU A 81 -8.65 -8.94 -2.88
C GLU A 81 -7.21 -8.94 -3.39
N ALA A 82 -6.59 -7.77 -3.53
CA ALA A 82 -5.19 -7.65 -3.91
C ALA A 82 -4.26 -8.19 -2.82
N ALA A 83 -4.55 -7.90 -1.55
CA ALA A 83 -3.83 -8.46 -0.41
C ALA A 83 -3.91 -10.00 -0.40
N GLN A 84 -5.10 -10.56 -0.59
CA GLN A 84 -5.30 -12.01 -0.66
C GLN A 84 -4.56 -12.62 -1.84
N TRP A 85 -4.65 -11.99 -3.00
CA TRP A 85 -3.95 -12.44 -4.19
C TRP A 85 -2.44 -12.48 -3.98
N LEU A 86 -1.85 -11.47 -3.32
CA LEU A 86 -0.42 -11.46 -2.98
C LEU A 86 -0.05 -12.64 -2.10
N VAL A 87 -0.82 -12.94 -1.05
CA VAL A 87 -0.56 -14.09 -0.16
C VAL A 87 -0.67 -15.42 -0.91
N ASP A 88 -1.67 -15.56 -1.78
CA ASP A 88 -1.95 -16.82 -2.46
C ASP A 88 -0.99 -17.11 -3.62
N ASN A 89 -0.50 -16.05 -4.28
CA ASN A 89 0.20 -16.16 -5.55
C ASN A 89 1.66 -15.72 -5.49
N ARG A 90 2.07 -14.94 -4.49
CA ARG A 90 3.43 -14.38 -4.40
C ARG A 90 4.04 -14.62 -3.03
N ASN A 91 5.36 -14.67 -2.98
CA ASN A 91 6.11 -14.81 -1.73
C ASN A 91 6.81 -13.48 -1.38
N VAL A 92 6.05 -12.40 -1.26
CA VAL A 92 6.60 -11.09 -0.88
C VAL A 92 7.03 -11.09 0.58
N ALA A 93 8.17 -10.47 0.89
CA ALA A 93 8.64 -10.32 2.26
C ALA A 93 7.98 -9.13 2.96
N ALA A 94 7.60 -8.12 2.19
CA ALA A 94 7.00 -6.89 2.70
C ALA A 94 6.07 -6.23 1.68
N VAL A 95 5.14 -5.44 2.20
CA VAL A 95 4.44 -4.40 1.47
C VAL A 95 4.75 -3.02 2.04
N GLY A 96 4.64 -1.98 1.23
CA GLY A 96 4.71 -0.62 1.72
C GLY A 96 3.84 0.34 0.91
N ILE A 97 3.38 1.41 1.55
CA ILE A 97 2.53 2.43 0.93
C ILE A 97 2.84 3.81 1.52
N ASP A 98 2.61 4.86 0.74
CA ASP A 98 2.85 6.25 1.12
C ASP A 98 1.65 6.95 1.80
N THR A 99 0.62 6.18 2.17
CA THR A 99 -0.57 6.61 2.91
C THR A 99 -0.46 6.28 4.41
N PRO A 100 -1.36 6.79 5.28
CA PRO A 100 -1.32 6.55 6.72
C PRO A 100 -1.44 5.09 7.15
N SER A 101 -2.01 4.23 6.30
CA SER A 101 -2.36 2.85 6.60
C SER A 101 -2.27 1.98 5.34
N ILE A 102 -1.99 0.68 5.51
CA ILE A 102 -2.09 -0.32 4.41
C ILE A 102 -3.51 -0.36 3.85
N ASP A 103 -4.51 -0.41 4.74
CA ASP A 103 -5.91 -0.33 4.39
C ASP A 103 -6.31 1.12 4.05
N TYR A 104 -7.35 1.26 3.23
CA TYR A 104 -7.94 2.55 2.86
C TYR A 104 -8.61 3.26 4.04
N GLY A 105 -8.82 4.56 3.91
CA GLY A 105 -9.24 5.46 5.00
C GLY A 105 -10.41 4.94 5.84
N GLN A 106 -11.52 4.59 5.19
CA GLN A 106 -12.75 4.19 5.87
C GLN A 106 -12.79 2.72 6.27
N SER A 107 -11.68 1.97 6.11
CA SER A 107 -11.62 0.57 6.51
C SER A 107 -11.86 0.45 8.01
N SER A 108 -12.91 -0.29 8.39
CA SER A 108 -13.25 -0.54 9.79
C SER A 108 -12.79 -1.91 10.29
N ASP A 109 -12.51 -2.83 9.37
CA ASP A 109 -12.09 -4.21 9.69
C ASP A 109 -10.62 -4.49 9.37
N TYR A 110 -9.92 -3.53 8.75
CA TYR A 110 -8.48 -3.60 8.44
C TYR A 110 -8.11 -4.91 7.73
N ARG A 111 -8.93 -5.30 6.76
CA ARG A 111 -8.86 -6.61 6.14
C ARG A 111 -7.52 -6.85 5.44
N ALA A 112 -6.93 -5.84 4.80
CA ALA A 112 -5.64 -6.00 4.15
C ALA A 112 -4.53 -6.26 5.18
N HIS A 113 -4.50 -5.52 6.30
CA HIS A 113 -3.62 -5.84 7.43
C HIS A 113 -3.80 -7.28 7.91
N VAL A 114 -5.04 -7.72 8.16
CA VAL A 114 -5.30 -9.07 8.69
C VAL A 114 -4.75 -10.13 7.74
N ILE A 115 -5.00 -10.00 6.44
CA ILE A 115 -4.55 -10.96 5.43
C ILE A 115 -3.03 -11.00 5.37
N LEU A 116 -2.38 -9.84 5.18
CA LEU A 116 -0.94 -9.76 4.96
C LEU A 116 -0.14 -10.17 6.21
N TYR A 117 -0.56 -9.69 7.38
CA TYR A 117 0.18 -9.93 8.61
C TYR A 117 -0.02 -11.34 9.15
N SER A 118 -1.17 -11.96 8.90
CA SER A 118 -1.38 -13.40 9.19
C SER A 118 -0.46 -14.29 8.35
N ALA A 119 -0.06 -13.83 7.16
CA ALA A 119 0.93 -14.48 6.31
C ALA A 119 2.38 -14.10 6.65
N ASN A 120 2.61 -13.37 7.75
CA ASN A 120 3.93 -12.91 8.20
C ASN A 120 4.64 -12.00 7.18
N ILE A 121 3.88 -11.22 6.40
CA ILE A 121 4.37 -10.17 5.51
C ILE A 121 4.50 -8.88 6.32
N VAL A 122 5.64 -8.19 6.21
CA VAL A 122 5.88 -6.92 6.94
C VAL A 122 5.20 -5.76 6.23
N GLY A 123 4.58 -4.83 6.96
CA GLY A 123 4.02 -3.60 6.39
C GLY A 123 4.85 -2.36 6.72
N PHE A 124 4.95 -1.45 5.76
CA PHE A 124 5.52 -0.11 5.93
C PHE A 124 4.51 0.96 5.50
N GLU A 125 4.19 1.88 6.39
CA GLU A 125 3.21 2.95 6.16
C GLU A 125 3.91 4.31 6.19
N ASN A 126 3.25 5.35 5.66
CA ASN A 126 3.77 6.71 5.63
C ASN A 126 5.12 6.82 4.88
N LEU A 127 5.34 5.97 3.86
CA LEU A 127 6.53 6.07 3.01
C LEU A 127 6.55 7.40 2.24
N THR A 128 7.72 7.77 1.73
CA THR A 128 7.90 8.97 0.90
C THR A 128 9.01 8.75 -0.13
N ASN A 129 9.13 9.65 -1.11
CA ASN A 129 10.10 9.58 -2.21
C ASN A 129 10.00 8.31 -3.09
N LEU A 130 8.84 7.66 -3.14
CA LEU A 130 8.64 6.47 -3.99
C LEU A 130 8.73 6.80 -5.49
N ASP A 131 8.50 8.06 -5.88
CA ASP A 131 8.72 8.60 -7.22
C ASP A 131 10.20 8.58 -7.66
N ARG A 132 11.14 8.42 -6.71
CA ARG A 132 12.58 8.38 -6.98
C ARG A 132 13.11 6.96 -7.17
N LEU A 133 12.24 5.96 -7.04
CA LEU A 133 12.59 4.56 -7.19
C LEU A 133 12.25 4.06 -8.60
N PRO A 134 13.03 3.12 -9.16
CA PRO A 134 12.62 2.42 -10.38
C PRO A 134 11.44 1.49 -10.09
N ALA A 135 10.72 1.09 -11.15
CA ALA A 135 9.68 0.05 -11.04
C ALA A 135 10.24 -1.24 -10.42
N THR A 136 11.47 -1.64 -10.76
CA THR A 136 12.16 -2.81 -10.19
C THR A 136 13.59 -2.48 -9.74
N GLY A 137 14.06 -3.09 -8.64
CA GLY A 137 15.39 -2.79 -8.07
C GLY A 137 15.94 -3.82 -7.09
#